data_AF-A0A813J7T3-F1
#
_entry.id   AF-A0A813J7T3-F1
#
_cell.length_a   1.000
_cell.length_b   1.000
_cell.length_c   1.000
_cell.angle_alpha   90.00
_cell.angle_beta   90.00
_cell.angle_gamma   90.00
#
_symmetry.space_group_name_H-M   'P 1'
#
loop_
_entity.id
_entity.type
_entity.pdbx_description
1 polymer ?
#
loop_
_entity_poly.entity_id
_entity_poly.type
_entity_poly.pdbx_seq_one_letter_code
_entity_poly.pdbx_strand_id
1 'polypeptide(L)'
;MGCTSSRAFELQKHDNRDGSGNASNKCQVDLVSACLRMLDFLQEVEEHPCLYTNRRILAEAIRRYETIWLPIVAKSAEKDGQALAAPLDVEWVWHCHMLCPSAYQRDTQWVMQQGSSSGDLNAAQVPFHELLCYFRGKGQLGRRLRWEQSAPNEPFDITAQLKQAPLVEDVVGSSNVNSRISYDLAAAAGRQMAFHYQVAVMPHYRDNKFLTIAADRYVGKFLELKRRHPNQFFAPSYDIDCVWHAHQLHPQAYIADTTRLCGSVMDHDDSVNDRSEDSKLTSSWERTKQTWNKEFGDHICKDGGMYRGEFTLQERQLQPQMLAV
;
A
#
# COMPACT_ATOMS: atom_id res chain seq x y z
N MET A 1 -61.38 -43.23 -22.25
CA MET A 1 -60.18 -42.38 -22.45
C MET A 1 -60.03 -41.56 -21.18
N GLY A 2 -59.25 -42.03 -20.21
CA GLY A 2 -57.90 -41.51 -19.91
C GLY A 2 -57.98 -40.40 -18.83
N CYS A 3 -57.99 -40.74 -17.54
CA CYS A 3 -56.83 -40.81 -16.62
C CYS A 3 -56.53 -39.48 -15.87
N THR A 4 -56.92 -39.47 -14.59
CA THR A 4 -56.26 -38.93 -13.37
C THR A 4 -55.65 -37.52 -13.28
N SER A 5 -56.09 -36.80 -12.23
CA SER A 5 -55.33 -36.06 -11.20
C SER A 5 -54.19 -35.13 -11.62
N SER A 6 -54.29 -33.84 -11.24
CA SER A 6 -53.09 -33.07 -10.91
C SER A 6 -53.36 -32.07 -9.78
N ARG A 7 -52.64 -32.30 -8.70
CA ARG A 7 -52.48 -31.50 -7.48
C ARG A 7 -51.47 -30.41 -7.84
N ALA A 8 -51.85 -29.14 -7.73
CA ALA A 8 -50.92 -28.03 -7.94
C ALA A 8 -49.86 -28.04 -6.82
N PHE A 9 -48.62 -28.37 -7.20
CA PHE A 9 -47.44 -28.25 -6.36
C PHE A 9 -46.88 -26.82 -6.49
N GLU A 10 -46.67 -26.18 -5.34
CA GLU A 10 -45.86 -24.96 -5.21
C GLU A 10 -44.44 -25.22 -5.71
N LEU A 11 -44.00 -24.47 -6.72
CA LEU A 11 -42.61 -24.41 -7.14
C LEU A 11 -41.91 -23.32 -6.33
N GLN A 12 -41.10 -23.75 -5.37
CA GLN A 12 -40.02 -22.96 -4.79
C GLN A 12 -39.14 -22.40 -5.93
N LYS A 13 -39.08 -21.07 -6.03
CA LYS A 13 -38.09 -20.38 -6.85
C LYS A 13 -36.74 -20.49 -6.15
N HIS A 14 -35.88 -21.37 -6.65
CA HIS A 14 -34.44 -21.28 -6.42
C HIS A 14 -33.93 -20.00 -7.11
N ASP A 15 -33.52 -19.02 -6.30
CA ASP A 15 -32.86 -17.80 -6.77
C ASP A 15 -31.39 -18.14 -7.09
N ASN A 16 -31.15 -18.61 -8.31
CA ASN A 16 -29.82 -18.70 -8.90
C ASN A 16 -29.38 -17.29 -9.29
N ARG A 17 -28.72 -16.58 -8.37
CA ARG A 17 -27.97 -15.36 -8.72
C ARG A 17 -26.55 -15.76 -9.08
N ASP A 18 -26.32 -15.95 -10.36
CA ASP A 18 -25.00 -15.80 -10.97
C ASP A 18 -24.54 -14.35 -10.78
N GLY A 19 -23.78 -14.13 -9.71
CA GLY A 19 -23.15 -12.84 -9.41
C GLY A 19 -21.91 -12.60 -10.27
N SER A 20 -22.09 -12.37 -11.57
CA SER A 20 -21.03 -11.88 -12.49
C SER A 20 -20.94 -10.35 -12.51
N GLY A 21 -21.16 -9.70 -11.37
CA GLY A 21 -20.83 -8.29 -11.21
C GLY A 21 -19.33 -8.15 -10.98
N ASN A 22 -18.64 -7.41 -11.87
CA ASN A 22 -17.21 -7.10 -11.78
C ASN A 22 -16.84 -6.68 -10.34
N ALA A 23 -15.92 -7.39 -9.68
CA ALA A 23 -15.69 -7.18 -8.24
C ALA A 23 -15.04 -5.81 -7.97
N SER A 24 -14.44 -5.17 -8.97
CA SER A 24 -13.96 -3.79 -8.93
C SER A 24 -15.05 -2.80 -8.49
N ASN A 25 -16.33 -3.08 -8.75
CA ASN A 25 -17.45 -2.20 -8.39
C ASN A 25 -17.81 -2.24 -6.90
N LYS A 26 -17.16 -3.09 -6.10
CA LYS A 26 -17.40 -3.18 -4.65
C LYS A 26 -16.50 -2.27 -3.83
N CYS A 27 -15.44 -1.70 -4.38
CA CYS A 27 -14.56 -0.75 -3.68
C CYS A 27 -14.78 0.67 -4.21
N GLN A 28 -14.50 1.68 -3.39
CA GLN A 28 -14.57 3.09 -3.79
C GLN A 28 -13.42 3.48 -4.71
N VAL A 29 -12.36 2.68 -4.74
CA VAL A 29 -11.15 2.88 -5.54
C VAL A 29 -11.19 1.98 -6.78
N ASP A 30 -10.85 2.53 -7.94
CA ASP A 30 -10.45 1.70 -9.09
C ASP A 30 -9.10 1.04 -8.77
N LEU A 31 -9.19 -0.20 -8.31
CA LEU A 31 -8.04 -1.00 -7.86
C LEU A 31 -7.01 -1.25 -8.97
N VAL A 32 -7.43 -1.37 -10.23
CA VAL A 32 -6.51 -1.61 -11.35
C VAL A 32 -5.70 -0.34 -11.60
N SER A 33 -6.38 0.80 -11.74
CA SER A 33 -5.70 2.09 -11.91
C SER A 33 -4.84 2.45 -10.69
N ALA A 34 -5.28 2.11 -9.48
CA ALA A 34 -4.50 2.29 -8.25
C ALA A 34 -3.21 1.44 -8.25
N CYS A 35 -3.28 0.17 -8.67
CA CYS A 35 -2.10 -0.67 -8.83
C CYS A 35 -1.11 -0.03 -9.81
N LEU A 36 -1.56 0.37 -11.00
CA LEU A 36 -0.68 0.98 -12.00
C LEU A 36 0.02 2.24 -11.47
N ARG A 37 -0.71 3.14 -10.81
CA ARG A 37 -0.13 4.33 -10.16
C ARG A 37 0.90 3.98 -9.10
N MET A 38 0.60 2.99 -8.26
CA MET A 38 1.54 2.48 -7.26
C MET A 38 2.81 1.94 -7.92
N LEU A 39 2.68 1.12 -8.97
CA LEU A 39 3.81 0.52 -9.68
C LEU A 39 4.65 1.57 -10.43
N ASP A 40 4.04 2.63 -10.96
CA ASP A 40 4.74 3.77 -11.54
C ASP A 40 5.56 4.51 -10.47
N PHE A 41 4.96 4.75 -9.30
CA PHE A 41 5.65 5.42 -8.19
C PHE A 41 6.83 4.61 -7.64
N LEU A 42 6.67 3.30 -7.45
CA LEU A 42 7.78 2.46 -6.99
C LEU A 42 8.92 2.40 -8.01
N GLN A 43 8.61 2.44 -9.32
CA GLN A 43 9.62 2.52 -10.36
C GLN A 43 10.40 3.84 -10.32
N GLU A 44 9.74 4.95 -9.98
CA GLU A 44 10.41 6.25 -9.80
C GLU A 44 11.33 6.26 -8.57
N VAL A 45 10.92 5.61 -7.47
CA VAL A 45 11.77 5.41 -6.29
C VAL A 45 12.98 4.52 -6.62
N GLU A 46 12.79 3.51 -7.47
CA GLU A 46 13.87 2.62 -7.94
C GLU A 46 14.94 3.37 -8.76
N GLU A 47 14.61 4.49 -9.41
CA GLU A 47 15.60 5.37 -10.05
C GLU A 47 16.51 6.09 -9.03
N HIS A 48 16.16 6.06 -7.74
CA HIS A 48 16.86 6.72 -6.65
C HIS A 48 17.12 5.76 -5.48
N PRO A 49 17.91 4.67 -5.65
CA PRO A 49 17.99 3.60 -4.64
C PRO A 49 18.47 4.04 -3.25
N CYS A 50 19.21 5.15 -3.19
CA CYS A 50 19.65 5.76 -1.93
C CYS A 50 18.49 6.05 -0.94
N LEU A 51 17.24 6.18 -1.43
CA LEU A 51 16.05 6.34 -0.61
C LEU A 51 15.69 5.11 0.24
N TYR A 52 16.31 3.95 0.02
CA TYR A 52 16.08 2.75 0.82
C TYR A 52 17.36 1.96 1.12
N THR A 53 18.49 2.26 0.46
CA THR A 53 19.79 1.64 0.76
C THR A 53 20.70 2.51 1.64
N ASN A 54 20.54 3.83 1.63
CA ASN A 54 21.36 4.77 2.41
C ASN A 54 20.58 5.26 3.63
N ARG A 55 21.00 4.84 4.84
CA ARG A 55 20.22 5.09 6.06
C ARG A 55 20.19 6.57 6.42
N ARG A 56 21.27 7.33 6.19
CA ARG A 56 21.29 8.79 6.40
C ARG A 56 20.28 9.53 5.52
N ILE A 57 20.22 9.19 4.23
CA ILE A 57 19.28 9.82 3.30
C ILE A 57 17.85 9.48 3.67
N LEU A 58 17.58 8.21 3.97
CA LEU A 58 16.26 7.79 4.42
C LEU A 58 15.87 8.41 5.77
N ALA A 59 16.81 8.53 6.71
CA ALA A 59 16.56 9.21 7.99
C ALA A 59 16.21 10.69 7.79
N GLU A 60 16.88 11.37 6.85
CA GLU A 60 16.58 12.74 6.50
C GLU A 60 15.21 12.87 5.82
N ALA A 61 14.86 11.96 4.92
CA ALA A 61 13.52 11.89 4.32
C ALA A 61 12.44 11.69 5.39
N ILE A 62 12.67 10.82 6.38
CA ILE A 62 11.76 10.59 7.51
C ILE A 62 11.62 11.87 8.34
N ARG A 63 12.74 12.55 8.65
CA ARG A 63 12.71 13.82 9.38
C ARG A 63 11.91 14.89 8.62
N ARG A 64 12.14 15.03 7.32
CA ARG A 64 11.40 15.97 6.44
C ARG A 64 9.91 15.63 6.41
N TYR A 65 9.55 14.36 6.30
CA TYR A 65 8.17 13.89 6.37
C TYR A 65 7.50 14.22 7.70
N GLU A 66 8.13 13.88 8.82
CA GLU A 66 7.54 14.04 10.15
C GLU A 66 7.46 15.51 10.58
N THR A 67 8.54 16.26 10.40
CA THR A 67 8.68 17.61 11.01
C THR A 67 8.17 18.74 10.12
N ILE A 68 8.09 18.52 8.80
CA ILE A 68 7.67 19.55 7.84
C ILE A 68 6.37 19.13 7.18
N TRP A 69 6.33 17.94 6.56
CA TRP A 69 5.20 17.54 5.72
C TRP A 69 3.93 17.26 6.49
N LEU A 70 3.98 16.40 7.51
CA LEU A 70 2.80 16.05 8.30
C LEU A 70 2.09 17.28 8.90
N PRO A 71 2.79 18.26 9.51
CA PRO A 71 2.16 19.50 9.96
C PRO A 71 1.50 20.32 8.84
N ILE A 72 2.10 20.38 7.64
CA ILE A 72 1.50 21.06 6.47
C ILE A 72 0.20 20.34 6.08
N VAL A 73 0.24 19.00 6.01
CA VAL A 73 -0.92 18.18 5.67
C VAL A 73 -2.05 18.39 6.67
N ALA A 74 -1.74 18.34 7.97
CA ALA A 74 -2.70 18.54 9.06
C ALA A 74 -3.40 19.91 8.99
N LYS A 75 -2.66 20.99 8.72
CA LYS A 75 -3.23 22.35 8.54
C LYS A 75 -4.03 22.49 7.24
N SER A 76 -3.71 21.70 6.21
CA SER A 76 -4.34 21.80 4.89
C SER A 76 -5.63 20.97 4.77
N ALA A 77 -5.83 19.97 5.62
CA ALA A 77 -7.02 19.12 5.65
C ALA A 77 -8.32 19.93 5.87
N GLU A 78 -8.20 21.13 6.44
CA GLU A 78 -9.35 21.97 6.79
C GLU A 78 -9.92 22.80 5.64
N LYS A 79 -9.21 23.05 4.53
CA LYS A 79 -9.60 24.15 3.63
C LYS A 79 -9.72 23.91 2.13
N ASP A 80 -9.06 22.93 1.51
CA ASP A 80 -9.24 22.74 0.06
C ASP A 80 -8.93 21.31 -0.35
N GLY A 81 -9.90 20.61 -0.94
CA GLY A 81 -9.77 19.28 -1.55
C GLY A 81 -8.91 19.26 -2.81
N GLN A 82 -7.91 20.13 -2.90
CA GLN A 82 -6.89 20.04 -3.95
C GLN A 82 -6.01 18.83 -3.64
N ALA A 83 -5.64 18.08 -4.68
CA ALA A 83 -4.71 16.98 -4.59
C ALA A 83 -3.29 17.55 -4.42
N LEU A 84 -2.50 16.98 -3.53
CA LEU A 84 -1.34 17.66 -3.02
C LEU A 84 -0.07 16.79 -3.07
N ALA A 85 0.83 17.09 -4.01
CA ALA A 85 2.03 16.30 -4.23
C ALA A 85 3.18 16.67 -3.26
N ALA A 86 3.74 15.65 -2.60
CA ALA A 86 4.96 15.75 -1.79
C ALA A 86 6.21 15.75 -2.69
N PRO A 87 7.36 16.25 -2.21
CA PRO A 87 8.63 15.95 -2.87
C PRO A 87 8.93 14.45 -2.77
N LEU A 88 9.69 13.90 -3.73
CA LEU A 88 9.85 12.45 -3.93
C LEU A 88 10.22 11.68 -2.66
N ASP A 89 11.21 12.15 -1.91
CA ASP A 89 11.70 11.49 -0.70
C ASP A 89 10.65 11.48 0.42
N VAL A 90 9.89 12.57 0.54
CA VAL A 90 8.78 12.68 1.50
C VAL A 90 7.58 11.84 1.05
N GLU A 91 7.25 11.84 -0.24
CA GLU A 91 6.19 10.98 -0.81
C GLU A 91 6.52 9.51 -0.56
N TRP A 92 7.79 9.12 -0.68
CA TRP A 92 8.26 7.77 -0.42
C TRP A 92 8.02 7.35 1.03
N VAL A 93 8.42 8.19 1.99
CA VAL A 93 8.16 7.90 3.42
C VAL A 93 6.67 7.88 3.71
N TRP A 94 5.90 8.80 3.12
CA TRP A 94 4.45 8.83 3.28
C TRP A 94 3.79 7.56 2.75
N HIS A 95 4.19 7.11 1.55
CA HIS A 95 3.78 5.83 0.96
C HIS A 95 3.99 4.67 1.93
N CYS A 96 5.21 4.52 2.45
CA CYS A 96 5.54 3.46 3.41
C CYS A 96 4.70 3.54 4.68
N HIS A 97 4.41 4.74 5.19
CA HIS A 97 3.59 4.90 6.38
C HIS A 97 2.15 4.41 6.16
N MET A 98 1.53 4.72 5.01
CA MET A 98 0.15 4.31 4.72
C MET A 98 -0.02 2.79 4.59
N LEU A 99 1.05 2.07 4.28
CA LEU A 99 1.05 0.61 4.25
C LEU A 99 0.99 -0.03 5.65
N CYS A 100 0.94 0.78 6.71
CA CYS A 100 0.49 0.36 8.03
C CYS A 100 -0.72 1.23 8.44
N PRO A 101 -1.95 0.88 8.02
CA PRO A 101 -3.12 1.74 8.20
C PRO A 101 -3.37 2.16 9.66
N SER A 102 -3.12 1.24 10.60
CA SER A 102 -3.31 1.48 12.03
C SER A 102 -2.28 2.47 12.62
N ALA A 103 -1.01 2.38 12.21
CA ALA A 103 0.02 3.36 12.58
C ALA A 103 -0.23 4.71 11.91
N TYR A 104 -0.53 4.71 10.60
CA TYR A 104 -0.80 5.92 9.84
C TYR A 104 -1.96 6.72 10.44
N GLN A 105 -3.07 6.06 10.77
CA GLN A 105 -4.21 6.71 11.41
C GLN A 105 -3.82 7.31 12.76
N ARG A 106 -3.14 6.55 13.62
CA ARG A 106 -2.74 7.01 14.97
C ARG A 106 -1.82 8.21 14.91
N ASP A 107 -0.78 8.14 14.07
CA ASP A 107 0.27 9.15 14.03
C ASP A 107 -0.23 10.43 13.35
N THR A 108 -1.10 10.33 12.32
CA THR A 108 -1.72 11.52 11.70
C THR A 108 -2.74 12.21 12.61
N GLN A 109 -3.54 11.44 13.34
CA GLN A 109 -4.47 11.99 14.35
C GLN A 109 -3.70 12.77 15.42
N TRP A 110 -2.56 12.27 15.86
CA TRP A 110 -1.72 12.97 16.83
C TRP A 110 -1.24 14.33 16.29
N VAL A 111 -0.73 14.40 15.05
CA VAL A 111 -0.28 15.67 14.46
C VAL A 111 -1.43 16.66 14.35
N MET A 112 -2.63 16.20 13.98
CA MET A 112 -3.83 17.05 13.90
C MET A 112 -4.26 17.61 15.26
N GLN A 113 -4.16 16.81 16.33
CA GLN A 113 -4.47 17.25 17.69
C GLN A 113 -3.50 18.32 18.21
N GLN A 114 -2.23 18.26 17.81
CA GLN A 114 -1.24 19.29 18.19
C GLN A 114 -1.46 20.62 17.47
N GLY A 115 -2.08 20.60 16.28
CA GLY A 115 -2.35 21.79 15.47
C GLY A 115 -3.64 22.53 15.82
N SER A 116 -4.53 21.92 16.60
CA SER A 116 -5.89 22.43 16.85
C SER A 116 -6.00 23.09 18.22
N SER A 117 -6.21 24.41 18.25
CA SER A 117 -6.50 25.17 19.48
C SER A 117 -7.99 25.17 19.87
N SER A 118 -8.85 24.55 19.06
CA SER A 118 -10.30 24.47 19.26
C SER A 118 -10.71 23.03 19.53
N GLY A 119 -11.32 22.79 20.69
CA GLY A 119 -11.80 21.48 21.16
C GLY A 119 -12.97 20.87 20.39
N ASP A 120 -13.20 21.28 19.14
CA ASP A 120 -14.23 20.76 18.24
C ASP A 120 -13.54 19.97 17.11
N LEU A 121 -12.99 18.79 17.43
CA LEU A 121 -12.54 17.85 16.40
C LEU A 121 -13.54 16.70 16.28
N ASN A 122 -14.19 16.60 15.13
CA ASN A 122 -14.67 15.31 14.65
C ASN A 122 -13.43 14.43 14.44
N ALA A 123 -13.23 13.45 15.32
CA ALA A 123 -12.06 12.58 15.47
C ALA A 123 -11.72 11.68 14.25
N ALA A 124 -12.21 11.98 13.04
CA ALA A 124 -12.38 10.99 11.98
C ALA A 124 -11.67 11.29 10.65
N GLN A 125 -11.09 12.47 10.42
CA GLN A 125 -10.52 12.77 9.11
C GLN A 125 -9.04 12.39 9.03
N VAL A 126 -8.76 11.12 8.70
CA VAL A 126 -7.44 10.71 8.20
C VAL A 126 -7.12 11.57 6.98
N PRO A 127 -5.91 12.16 6.85
CA PRO A 127 -5.57 12.97 5.70
C PRO A 127 -5.84 12.22 4.39
N PHE A 128 -6.50 12.89 3.45
CA PHE A 128 -6.59 12.37 2.09
C PHE A 128 -5.19 12.42 1.48
N HIS A 129 -4.67 11.24 1.14
CA HIS A 129 -3.50 11.09 0.29
C HIS A 129 -3.96 10.66 -1.09
N GLU A 130 -3.37 11.27 -2.11
CA GLU A 130 -3.47 10.79 -3.47
C GLU A 130 -2.04 10.65 -3.99
N LEU A 131 -1.72 9.48 -4.56
CA LEU A 131 -0.47 9.28 -5.27
C LEU A 131 -0.51 10.12 -6.53
N LEU A 132 0.23 11.23 -6.49
CA LEU A 132 0.17 12.27 -7.51
C LEU A 132 1.48 12.32 -8.30
N CYS A 133 2.20 11.20 -8.40
CA CYS A 133 3.41 11.06 -9.20
C CYS A 133 3.23 11.68 -10.61
N TYR A 134 2.08 11.46 -11.26
CA TYR A 134 1.75 12.07 -12.55
C TYR A 134 1.58 13.61 -12.52
N PHE A 135 1.15 14.17 -11.39
CA PHE A 135 0.88 15.60 -11.20
C PHE A 135 2.04 16.36 -10.56
N ARG A 136 3.14 15.70 -10.16
CA ARG A 136 4.36 16.40 -9.68
C ARG A 136 4.91 17.39 -10.70
N GLY A 137 4.69 17.19 -12.01
CA GLY A 137 5.09 18.13 -13.05
C GLY A 137 4.10 19.27 -13.34
N LYS A 138 2.82 19.14 -12.95
CA LYS A 138 1.74 20.02 -13.42
C LYS A 138 0.74 20.30 -12.29
N GLY A 139 1.08 21.24 -11.39
CA GLY A 139 0.15 21.71 -10.36
C GLY A 139 0.74 22.02 -8.98
N GLN A 140 2.06 21.92 -8.80
CA GLN A 140 2.70 21.98 -7.48
C GLN A 140 2.84 23.36 -6.82
N LEU A 141 2.26 24.43 -7.38
CA LEU A 141 2.48 25.77 -6.83
C LEU A 141 1.96 25.90 -5.39
N GLY A 142 0.78 25.36 -5.07
CA GLY A 142 0.14 25.55 -3.77
C GLY A 142 0.92 24.97 -2.58
N ARG A 143 1.38 23.71 -2.65
CA ARG A 143 2.15 23.09 -1.55
C ARG A 143 3.63 23.41 -1.56
N ARG A 144 4.24 23.62 -2.73
CA ARG A 144 5.61 24.14 -2.78
C ARG A 144 5.70 25.48 -2.03
N LEU A 145 4.74 26.39 -2.26
CA LEU A 145 4.66 27.65 -1.53
C LEU A 145 4.46 27.43 -0.02
N ARG A 146 3.59 26.52 0.41
CA ARG A 146 3.40 26.22 1.84
C ARG A 146 4.63 25.58 2.48
N TRP A 147 5.35 24.74 1.74
CA TRP A 147 6.63 24.19 2.17
C TRP A 147 7.65 25.32 2.35
N GLU A 148 7.85 26.14 1.33
CA GLU A 148 8.77 27.28 1.35
C GLU A 148 8.43 28.28 2.47
N GLN A 149 7.14 28.44 2.81
CA GLN A 149 6.69 29.24 3.95
C GLN A 149 6.96 28.57 5.31
N SER A 150 6.74 27.25 5.41
CA SER A 150 6.86 26.51 6.69
C SER A 150 8.31 26.15 7.02
N ALA A 151 9.14 25.97 5.99
CA ALA A 151 10.54 25.55 6.09
C ALA A 151 11.38 26.25 5.00
N PRO A 152 11.62 27.57 5.11
CA PRO A 152 12.29 28.36 4.06
C PRO A 152 13.74 27.95 3.79
N ASN A 153 14.40 27.32 4.76
CA ASN A 153 15.78 26.85 4.64
C ASN A 153 15.88 25.41 4.11
N GLU A 154 14.75 24.76 3.85
CA GLU A 154 14.70 23.37 3.40
C GLU A 154 14.30 23.31 1.93
N PRO A 155 15.13 22.75 1.04
CA PRO A 155 14.74 22.61 -0.36
C PRO A 155 13.47 21.76 -0.46
N PHE A 156 12.55 22.12 -1.36
CA PHE A 156 11.39 21.28 -1.63
C PHE A 156 11.80 20.04 -2.42
N ASP A 157 12.38 20.23 -3.60
CA ASP A 157 12.85 19.15 -4.47
C ASP A 157 14.35 18.90 -4.25
N ILE A 158 14.70 17.64 -3.93
CA ILE A 158 16.07 17.18 -3.76
C ILE A 158 16.48 16.09 -4.76
N THR A 159 15.70 15.89 -5.83
CA THR A 159 15.90 14.82 -6.82
C THR A 159 17.30 14.85 -7.44
N ALA A 160 17.85 16.05 -7.68
CA ALA A 160 19.20 16.20 -8.21
C ALA A 160 20.27 15.69 -7.23
N GLN A 161 20.09 15.93 -5.93
CA GLN A 161 20.98 15.43 -4.88
C GLN A 161 20.84 13.91 -4.73
N LEU A 162 19.61 13.38 -4.79
CA LEU A 162 19.35 11.93 -4.72
C LEU A 162 20.03 11.17 -5.86
N LYS A 163 20.08 11.73 -7.07
CA LYS A 163 20.79 11.13 -8.22
C LYS A 163 22.30 11.04 -8.05
N GLN A 164 22.88 11.92 -7.24
CA GLN A 164 24.33 11.98 -7.00
C GLN A 164 24.73 11.29 -5.70
N ALA A 165 23.76 10.88 -4.89
CA ALA A 165 23.99 10.30 -3.58
C ALA A 165 24.59 8.88 -3.68
N PRO A 166 25.52 8.53 -2.76
CA PRO A 166 26.06 7.18 -2.70
C PRO A 166 24.99 6.17 -2.28
N LEU A 167 25.04 4.97 -2.86
CA LEU A 167 24.11 3.88 -2.57
C LEU A 167 24.21 3.39 -1.11
N VAL A 168 25.43 3.34 -0.57
CA VAL A 168 25.71 2.89 0.79
C VAL A 168 26.54 3.95 1.52
N GLU A 169 26.50 3.93 2.84
CA GLU A 169 27.31 4.83 3.67
C GLU A 169 28.76 4.35 3.76
N ASP A 170 29.70 5.30 3.80
CA ASP A 170 31.13 5.04 4.01
C ASP A 170 31.52 4.80 5.50
N VAL A 171 30.67 4.18 6.35
CA VAL A 171 30.90 3.90 7.81
C VAL A 171 30.70 5.14 8.73
N VAL A 172 30.69 5.05 10.08
CA VAL A 172 29.60 4.64 11.02
C VAL A 172 29.25 5.87 11.85
N GLY A 173 27.94 6.12 12.02
CA GLY A 173 27.42 7.07 12.98
C GLY A 173 25.90 6.90 13.00
N SER A 174 25.34 6.51 14.16
CA SER A 174 23.89 6.36 14.27
C SER A 174 23.27 7.74 14.15
N SER A 175 22.68 8.06 13.00
CA SER A 175 21.73 9.16 12.90
C SER A 175 20.47 8.73 13.64
N ASN A 176 20.52 8.82 14.97
CA ASN A 176 19.34 8.69 15.83
C ASN A 176 18.50 9.95 15.62
N VAL A 177 17.72 9.96 14.54
CA VAL A 177 16.59 10.86 14.45
C VAL A 177 15.60 10.35 15.49
N ASN A 178 15.40 11.11 16.56
CA ASN A 178 14.35 10.84 17.55
C ASN A 178 12.98 11.11 16.90
N SER A 179 12.53 10.15 16.09
CA SER A 179 11.19 10.15 15.50
C SER A 179 10.16 9.82 16.57
N ARG A 180 9.01 10.49 16.53
CA ARG A 180 7.84 10.17 17.36
C ARG A 180 6.91 9.17 16.68
N ILE A 181 7.12 8.92 15.39
CA ILE A 181 6.44 7.88 14.63
C ILE A 181 6.93 6.54 15.18
N SER A 182 6.00 5.78 15.77
CA SER A 182 6.32 4.50 16.42
C SER A 182 6.57 3.36 15.43
N TYR A 183 6.06 3.52 14.21
CA TYR A 183 6.26 2.57 13.13
C TYR A 183 7.65 2.75 12.51
N ASP A 184 8.41 1.66 12.38
CA ASP A 184 9.76 1.70 11.80
C ASP A 184 9.68 1.91 10.28
N LEU A 185 9.60 3.19 9.89
CA LEU A 185 9.54 3.63 8.50
C LEU A 185 10.78 3.24 7.71
N ALA A 186 11.94 3.14 8.36
CA ALA A 186 13.17 2.76 7.69
C ALA A 186 13.14 1.27 7.31
N ALA A 187 12.70 0.41 8.21
CA ALA A 187 12.48 -0.99 7.91
C ALA A 187 11.33 -1.17 6.91
N ALA A 188 10.24 -0.39 7.02
CA ALA A 188 9.13 -0.42 6.06
C ALA A 188 9.56 -0.08 4.63
N ALA A 189 10.43 0.93 4.46
CA ALA A 189 11.01 1.26 3.16
C ALA A 189 11.79 0.08 2.54
N GLY A 190 12.61 -0.60 3.35
CA GLY A 190 13.32 -1.80 2.91
C GLY A 190 12.38 -2.93 2.47
N ARG A 191 11.34 -3.20 3.28
CA ARG A 191 10.32 -4.22 2.97
C ARG A 191 9.51 -3.89 1.72
N GLN A 192 9.12 -2.63 1.55
CA GLN A 192 8.38 -2.19 0.37
C GLN A 192 9.21 -2.32 -0.91
N MET A 193 10.54 -2.16 -0.83
CA MET A 193 11.41 -2.39 -1.99
C MET A 193 11.76 -3.85 -2.23
N ALA A 194 11.75 -4.69 -1.19
CA ALA A 194 11.74 -6.14 -1.36
C ALA A 194 10.45 -6.60 -2.07
N PHE A 195 9.31 -6.04 -1.69
CA PHE A 195 8.02 -6.24 -2.36
C PHE A 195 8.03 -5.75 -3.82
N HIS A 196 8.60 -4.57 -4.09
CA HIS A 196 8.76 -4.04 -5.46
C HIS A 196 9.40 -5.07 -6.41
N TYR A 197 10.47 -5.75 -5.97
CA TYR A 197 11.11 -6.79 -6.78
C TYR A 197 10.17 -7.95 -7.13
N GLN A 198 9.21 -8.27 -6.27
CA GLN A 198 8.27 -9.38 -6.51
C GLN A 198 7.22 -9.02 -7.57
N VAL A 199 6.88 -7.74 -7.70
CA VAL A 199 5.75 -7.28 -8.52
C VAL A 199 6.13 -6.32 -9.64
N ALA A 200 6.75 -5.18 -9.34
CA ALA A 200 6.80 -4.04 -10.24
C ALA A 200 7.76 -4.22 -11.42
N VAL A 201 8.81 -5.02 -11.22
CA VAL A 201 9.77 -5.37 -12.27
C VAL A 201 9.21 -6.39 -13.27
N MET A 202 8.04 -6.97 -12.99
CA MET A 202 7.44 -8.02 -13.81
C MET A 202 6.41 -7.43 -14.79
N PRO A 203 6.56 -7.63 -16.12
CA PRO A 203 5.70 -7.00 -17.12
C PRO A 203 4.21 -7.30 -16.97
N HIS A 204 3.85 -8.49 -16.50
CA HIS A 204 2.45 -8.89 -16.37
C HIS A 204 1.70 -8.14 -15.26
N TYR A 205 2.39 -7.53 -14.29
CA TYR A 205 1.74 -6.64 -13.32
C TYR A 205 1.31 -5.29 -13.93
N ARG A 206 1.72 -4.97 -15.17
CA ARG A 206 1.20 -3.85 -15.95
C ARG A 206 0.07 -4.24 -16.90
N ASP A 207 -0.26 -5.53 -16.99
CA ASP A 207 -1.36 -6.00 -17.81
C ASP A 207 -2.71 -5.79 -17.09
N ASN A 208 -3.61 -5.02 -17.71
CA ASN A 208 -4.93 -4.72 -17.13
C ASN A 208 -5.75 -5.97 -16.86
N LYS A 209 -5.64 -7.02 -17.68
CA LYS A 209 -6.39 -8.25 -17.49
C LYS A 209 -5.86 -9.03 -16.28
N PHE A 210 -4.54 -9.11 -16.11
CA PHE A 210 -3.93 -9.69 -14.92
C PHE A 210 -4.36 -8.95 -13.65
N LEU A 211 -4.27 -7.62 -13.63
CA LEU A 211 -4.68 -6.80 -12.47
C LEU A 211 -6.19 -6.88 -12.19
N THR A 212 -7.03 -6.97 -13.22
CA THR A 212 -8.48 -7.17 -13.04
C THR A 212 -8.75 -8.49 -12.33
N ILE A 213 -8.11 -9.59 -12.77
CA ILE A 213 -8.24 -10.90 -12.13
C ILE A 213 -7.71 -10.88 -10.69
N ALA A 214 -6.59 -10.18 -10.45
CA ALA A 214 -6.03 -10.01 -9.12
C ALA A 214 -6.99 -9.24 -8.20
N ALA A 215 -7.63 -8.17 -8.70
CA ALA A 215 -8.63 -7.40 -7.98
C ALA A 215 -9.88 -8.23 -7.65
N ASP A 216 -10.35 -9.05 -8.58
CA ASP A 216 -11.45 -9.99 -8.34
C ASP A 216 -11.11 -11.00 -7.25
N ARG A 217 -9.87 -11.53 -7.23
CA ARG A 217 -9.39 -12.45 -6.20
C ARG A 217 -9.26 -11.76 -4.84
N TYR A 218 -8.77 -10.52 -4.80
CA TYR A 218 -8.67 -9.73 -3.59
C TYR A 218 -10.06 -9.46 -2.99
N VAL A 219 -10.95 -8.82 -3.75
CA VAL A 219 -12.28 -8.39 -3.25
C VAL A 219 -13.22 -9.58 -3.05
N GLY A 220 -13.28 -10.49 -4.02
CA GLY A 220 -14.27 -11.57 -4.06
C GLY A 220 -13.94 -12.76 -3.16
N LYS A 221 -12.65 -12.97 -2.84
CA LYS A 221 -12.20 -14.14 -2.07
C LYS A 221 -11.39 -13.74 -0.84
N PHE A 222 -10.32 -12.95 -0.99
CA PHE A 222 -9.43 -12.66 0.14
C PHE A 222 -10.10 -11.83 1.25
N LEU A 223 -10.82 -10.76 0.90
CA LEU A 223 -11.60 -9.98 1.87
C LEU A 223 -12.70 -10.81 2.54
N GLU A 224 -13.36 -11.69 1.78
CA GLU A 224 -14.38 -12.59 2.31
C GLU A 224 -13.80 -13.64 3.27
N LEU A 225 -12.61 -14.18 2.95
CA LEU A 225 -11.86 -15.08 3.82
C LEU A 225 -11.56 -14.39 5.15
N LYS A 226 -11.11 -13.13 5.11
CA LYS A 226 -10.86 -12.34 6.32
C LYS A 226 -12.14 -12.06 7.11
N ARG A 227 -13.25 -11.76 6.43
CA ARG A 227 -14.57 -11.55 7.06
C ARG A 227 -15.05 -12.78 7.83
N ARG A 228 -14.84 -13.99 7.27
CA ARG A 228 -15.26 -15.26 7.90
C ARG A 228 -14.33 -15.69 9.03
N HIS A 229 -13.06 -15.31 8.96
CA HIS A 229 -12.03 -15.70 9.95
C HIS A 229 -11.26 -14.47 10.47
N PRO A 230 -11.93 -13.54 11.17
CA PRO A 230 -11.34 -12.24 11.55
C PRO A 230 -10.07 -12.37 12.42
N ASN A 231 -10.00 -13.42 13.23
CA ASN A 231 -8.89 -13.68 14.16
C ASN A 231 -7.73 -14.48 13.53
N GLN A 232 -7.86 -14.92 12.28
CA GLN A 232 -6.80 -15.65 11.58
C GLN A 232 -5.94 -14.69 10.75
N PHE A 233 -4.65 -15.02 10.66
CA PHE A 233 -3.70 -14.38 9.76
C PHE A 233 -3.58 -15.24 8.49
N PHE A 234 -3.75 -14.60 7.34
CA PHE A 234 -3.63 -15.22 6.03
C PHE A 234 -2.58 -14.47 5.22
N ALA A 235 -1.63 -15.21 4.67
CA ALA A 235 -0.62 -14.65 3.78
C ALA A 235 -1.17 -14.63 2.34
N PRO A 236 -1.24 -13.47 1.66
CA PRO A 236 -1.70 -13.40 0.29
C PRO A 236 -0.65 -13.95 -0.69
N SER A 237 -1.07 -14.30 -1.92
CA SER A 237 -0.17 -14.34 -3.07
C SER A 237 0.12 -12.91 -3.56
N TYR A 238 1.24 -12.70 -4.26
CA TYR A 238 1.69 -11.35 -4.65
C TYR A 238 0.74 -10.61 -5.60
N ASP A 239 -0.09 -11.32 -6.37
CA ASP A 239 -1.15 -10.70 -7.17
C ASP A 239 -2.19 -10.02 -6.27
N ILE A 240 -2.63 -10.71 -5.22
CA ILE A 240 -3.57 -10.19 -4.22
C ILE A 240 -2.90 -9.10 -3.38
N ASP A 241 -1.64 -9.32 -2.99
CA ASP A 241 -0.87 -8.41 -2.15
C ASP A 241 -0.63 -7.06 -2.85
N CYS A 242 -0.36 -7.07 -4.16
CA CYS A 242 -0.26 -5.87 -4.98
C CYS A 242 -1.53 -5.03 -4.96
N VAL A 243 -2.69 -5.67 -5.12
CA VAL A 243 -3.97 -4.98 -5.02
C VAL A 243 -4.23 -4.47 -3.61
N TRP A 244 -3.85 -5.25 -2.60
CA TRP A 244 -4.03 -4.87 -1.20
C TRP A 244 -3.19 -3.64 -0.83
N HIS A 245 -1.91 -3.60 -1.20
CA HIS A 245 -1.05 -2.42 -1.03
C HIS A 245 -1.65 -1.22 -1.75
N ALA A 246 -2.08 -1.36 -3.02
CA ALA A 246 -2.70 -0.27 -3.76
C ALA A 246 -3.97 0.27 -3.10
N HIS A 247 -4.77 -0.59 -2.48
CA HIS A 247 -5.97 -0.20 -1.74
C HIS A 247 -5.61 0.56 -0.45
N GLN A 248 -4.61 0.11 0.31
CA GLN A 248 -4.15 0.78 1.55
C GLN A 248 -3.66 2.22 1.31
N LEU A 249 -3.09 2.50 0.13
CA LEU A 249 -2.65 3.84 -0.28
C LEU A 249 -3.80 4.83 -0.53
N HIS A 250 -5.04 4.42 -0.27
CA HIS A 250 -6.23 5.27 -0.22
C HIS A 250 -6.89 5.15 1.17
N PRO A 251 -6.29 5.70 2.24
CA PRO A 251 -6.62 5.34 3.63
C PRO A 251 -8.10 5.49 3.99
N GLN A 252 -8.77 6.55 3.54
CA GLN A 252 -10.18 6.78 3.80
C GLN A 252 -11.07 5.71 3.13
N ALA A 253 -10.83 5.43 1.85
CA ALA A 253 -11.55 4.42 1.10
C ALA A 253 -11.27 3.02 1.66
N TYR A 254 -10.01 2.73 1.98
CA TYR A 254 -9.58 1.47 2.58
C TYR A 254 -10.30 1.19 3.90
N ILE A 255 -10.35 2.16 4.81
CA ILE A 255 -11.06 2.06 6.09
C ILE A 255 -12.56 1.81 5.84
N ALA A 256 -13.19 2.59 4.97
CA ALA A 256 -14.60 2.47 4.67
C ALA A 256 -14.96 1.11 4.03
N ASP A 257 -14.18 0.67 3.05
CA ASP A 257 -14.41 -0.56 2.31
C ASP A 257 -14.12 -1.80 3.16
N THR A 258 -13.00 -1.84 3.89
CA THR A 258 -12.69 -3.00 4.75
C THR A 258 -13.62 -3.09 5.95
N THR A 259 -14.03 -1.96 6.54
CA THR A 259 -15.07 -1.98 7.59
C THR A 259 -16.39 -2.55 7.06
N ARG A 260 -16.82 -2.14 5.85
CA ARG A 260 -18.06 -2.64 5.23
C ARG A 260 -17.97 -4.09 4.77
N LEU A 261 -16.84 -4.51 4.19
CA LEU A 261 -16.67 -5.82 3.56
C LEU A 261 -16.17 -6.88 4.55
N CYS A 262 -15.32 -6.52 5.50
CA CYS A 262 -14.70 -7.43 6.46
C CYS A 262 -15.27 -7.30 7.87
N GLY A 263 -16.03 -6.23 8.16
CA GLY A 263 -16.58 -5.94 9.49
C GLY A 263 -15.64 -5.12 10.38
N SER A 264 -14.39 -4.93 9.97
CA SER A 264 -13.40 -4.11 10.67
C SER A 264 -12.34 -3.63 9.69
N VAL A 265 -11.58 -2.60 10.07
CA VAL A 265 -10.36 -2.23 9.34
C VAL A 265 -9.42 -3.42 9.33
N MET A 266 -8.92 -3.78 8.14
CA MET A 266 -7.90 -4.81 8.02
C MET A 266 -6.53 -4.22 8.35
N ASP A 267 -5.90 -4.74 9.39
CA ASP A 267 -4.53 -4.38 9.71
C ASP A 267 -3.54 -5.05 8.74
N HIS A 268 -2.38 -4.42 8.55
CA HIS A 268 -1.32 -4.90 7.68
C HIS A 268 -0.02 -4.99 8.49
N ASP A 269 0.26 -6.18 9.03
CA ASP A 269 1.51 -6.49 9.73
C ASP A 269 2.57 -6.89 8.71
N ASP A 270 3.19 -5.88 8.11
CA ASP A 270 4.23 -6.06 7.10
C ASP A 270 5.56 -6.52 7.70
N SER A 271 5.68 -6.69 9.03
CA SER A 271 6.92 -7.16 9.66
C SER A 271 7.16 -8.67 9.50
N VAL A 272 6.12 -9.43 9.13
CA VAL A 272 6.15 -10.90 9.01
C VAL A 272 6.74 -11.33 7.66
N ASN A 273 8.07 -11.28 7.55
CA ASN A 273 8.79 -11.62 6.31
C ASN A 273 9.70 -12.85 6.42
N ASP A 274 9.86 -13.40 7.63
CA ASP A 274 10.66 -14.60 7.83
C ASP A 274 10.03 -15.78 7.07
N ARG A 275 10.80 -16.37 6.16
CA ARG A 275 10.40 -17.50 5.30
C ARG A 275 11.04 -18.82 5.70
N SER A 276 11.72 -18.89 6.85
CA SER A 276 12.27 -20.13 7.38
C SER A 276 11.17 -21.20 7.58
N GLU A 277 11.58 -22.47 7.59
CA GLU A 277 10.73 -23.56 8.04
C GLU A 277 10.22 -23.24 9.46
N ASP A 278 8.95 -23.49 9.73
CA ASP A 278 8.24 -23.16 10.99
C ASP A 278 8.00 -21.66 11.30
N SER A 279 8.39 -20.75 10.41
CA SER A 279 8.07 -19.32 10.56
C SER A 279 6.55 -19.05 10.59
N LYS A 280 6.16 -17.91 11.19
CA LYS A 280 4.77 -17.42 11.16
C LYS A 280 4.25 -17.27 9.72
N LEU A 281 5.10 -16.85 8.78
CA LEU A 281 4.71 -16.67 7.38
C LEU A 281 4.45 -18.03 6.69
N THR A 282 5.37 -18.99 6.83
CA THR A 282 5.25 -20.31 6.21
C THR A 282 4.01 -21.06 6.73
N SER A 283 3.80 -21.06 8.05
CA SER A 283 2.62 -21.68 8.67
C SER A 283 1.30 -20.99 8.26
N SER A 284 1.31 -19.67 8.13
CA SER A 284 0.15 -18.91 7.68
C SER A 284 -0.15 -19.08 6.20
N TRP A 285 0.89 -19.21 5.37
CA TRP A 285 0.75 -19.51 3.95
C TRP A 285 0.11 -20.89 3.74
N GLU A 286 0.57 -21.90 4.48
CA GLU A 286 -0.04 -23.24 4.44
C GLU A 286 -1.52 -23.21 4.85
N ARG A 287 -1.83 -22.51 5.94
CA ARG A 287 -3.21 -22.28 6.37
C ARG A 287 -4.03 -21.59 5.29
N THR A 288 -3.47 -20.59 4.63
CA THR A 288 -4.17 -19.84 3.57
C THR A 288 -4.52 -20.76 2.41
N LYS A 289 -3.59 -21.61 1.95
CA LYS A 289 -3.86 -22.60 0.89
C LYS A 289 -5.00 -23.54 1.29
N GLN A 290 -4.95 -24.09 2.50
CA GLN A 290 -5.95 -25.06 2.98
C GLN A 290 -7.34 -24.42 3.10
N THR A 291 -7.45 -23.27 3.77
CA THR A 291 -8.74 -22.60 3.96
C THR A 291 -9.29 -22.06 2.64
N TRP A 292 -8.44 -21.50 1.77
CA TRP A 292 -8.87 -21.02 0.44
C TRP A 292 -9.45 -22.16 -0.41
N ASN A 293 -8.77 -23.31 -0.45
CA ASN A 293 -9.27 -24.46 -1.21
C ASN A 293 -10.59 -24.98 -0.65
N LYS A 294 -10.68 -25.11 0.68
CA LYS A 294 -11.89 -25.55 1.36
C LYS A 294 -13.09 -24.64 1.08
N GLU A 295 -12.90 -23.32 1.06
CA GLU A 295 -14.00 -22.36 0.93
C GLU A 295 -14.40 -22.01 -0.49
N PHE A 296 -13.43 -22.01 -1.41
CA PHE A 296 -13.65 -21.52 -2.77
C PHE A 296 -13.50 -22.60 -3.85
N GLY A 297 -13.08 -23.83 -3.49
CA GLY A 297 -12.86 -24.92 -4.44
C GLY A 297 -11.76 -24.62 -5.46
N ASP A 298 -10.84 -23.72 -5.13
CA ASP A 298 -9.81 -23.16 -6.01
C ASP A 298 -8.44 -23.12 -5.29
N HIS A 299 -7.38 -22.65 -5.94
CA HIS A 299 -6.06 -22.48 -5.38
C HIS A 299 -5.68 -21.00 -5.24
N ILE A 300 -5.11 -20.63 -4.08
CA ILE A 300 -4.58 -19.27 -3.90
C ILE A 300 -3.33 -19.03 -4.74
N CYS A 301 -2.57 -20.07 -5.09
CA CYS A 301 -1.42 -19.92 -5.99
C CYS A 301 -1.85 -19.35 -7.35
N LYS A 302 -1.06 -18.43 -7.90
CA LYS A 302 -1.29 -17.81 -9.21
C LYS A 302 0.02 -17.73 -9.97
N ASP A 303 0.01 -18.14 -11.23
CA ASP A 303 1.17 -17.97 -12.12
C ASP A 303 1.56 -16.49 -12.19
N GLY A 304 2.85 -16.21 -11.96
CA GLY A 304 3.35 -14.83 -11.86
C GLY A 304 2.99 -14.09 -10.55
N GLY A 305 2.25 -14.73 -9.63
CA GLY A 305 1.87 -14.20 -8.32
C GLY A 305 2.59 -14.87 -7.14
N MET A 306 3.64 -15.66 -7.41
CA MET A 306 4.37 -16.41 -6.39
C MET A 306 5.74 -15.79 -6.11
N TYR A 307 6.27 -16.07 -4.92
CA TYR A 307 7.58 -15.59 -4.47
C TYR A 307 8.71 -15.99 -5.43
N ARG A 308 9.60 -15.04 -5.71
CA ARG A 308 10.67 -15.15 -6.72
C ARG A 308 12.08 -15.25 -6.13
N GLY A 309 12.21 -15.31 -4.81
CA GLY A 309 13.51 -15.17 -4.12
C GLY A 309 13.79 -13.74 -3.68
N GLU A 310 14.90 -13.56 -2.98
CA GLU A 310 15.37 -12.25 -2.51
C GLU A 310 16.20 -11.56 -3.60
N PHE A 311 16.17 -10.23 -3.62
CA PHE A 311 17.08 -9.43 -4.46
C PHE A 311 18.13 -8.75 -3.57
N THR A 312 19.36 -9.22 -3.67
CA THR A 312 20.45 -8.83 -2.77
C THR A 312 21.01 -7.45 -3.12
N LEU A 313 21.62 -6.79 -2.12
CA LEU A 313 22.37 -5.55 -2.35
C LEU A 313 23.53 -5.75 -3.34
N GLN A 314 24.13 -6.93 -3.35
CA GLN A 314 25.19 -7.27 -4.30
C GLN A 314 24.66 -7.30 -5.74
N GLU A 315 23.53 -7.97 -5.99
CA GLU A 315 22.89 -7.99 -7.31
C GLU A 315 22.50 -6.57 -7.76
N ARG A 316 22.02 -5.74 -6.82
CA ARG A 316 21.73 -4.32 -7.09
C ARG A 316 22.95 -3.51 -7.50
N GLN A 317 24.09 -3.71 -6.83
CA GLN A 317 25.35 -3.04 -7.19
C GLN A 317 25.89 -3.46 -8.56
N LEU A 318 25.55 -4.68 -9.02
CA LEU A 318 25.96 -5.22 -10.32
C LEU A 318 25.01 -4.81 -11.48
N GLN A 319 23.80 -4.34 -11.16
CA GLN A 319 22.77 -3.99 -12.15
C GLN A 319 23.21 -2.94 -13.20
N PRO A 320 24.03 -1.91 -12.90
CA PRO A 320 24.56 -0.99 -13.91
C PRO A 320 25.43 -1.67 -14.98
N GLN A 321 26.01 -2.83 -14.66
CA GLN A 321 26.91 -3.58 -15.57
C GLN A 321 26.15 -4.57 -16.45
N MET A 322 24.95 -5.02 -16.04
CA MET A 322 24.15 -6.01 -16.77
C MET A 322 23.33 -5.41 -17.92
N LEU A 323 23.06 -4.11 -17.90
CA LEU A 323 22.36 -3.39 -18.98
C LEU A 323 23.31 -2.86 -20.07
N ALA A 324 24.61 -3.15 -19.96
CA ALA A 324 25.67 -2.71 -20.88
C ALA A 324 26.17 -3.81 -21.84
N VAL A 325 25.46 -4.95 -21.93
CA VAL A 325 25.79 -6.07 -22.83
C VAL A 325 24.77 -6.20 -23.94
#